data_AF-A0A0C3Q4P3-F1
#
_entry.id   AF-A0A0C3Q4P3-F1
#
_cell.length_a   1.000
_cell.length_b   1.000
_cell.length_c   1.000
_cell.angle_alpha   90.00
_cell.angle_beta   90.00
_cell.angle_gamma   90.00
#
_symmetry.space_group_name_H-M   'P 1'
#
loop_
_entity.id
_entity.type
_entity.pdbx_description
1 polymer ?
#
loop_
_entity_poly.entity_id
_entity_poly.type
_entity_poly.pdbx_seq_one_letter_code
_entity_poly.pdbx_strand_id
1 'polypeptide(L)'
;MSSHNEENEDVRFTGESAKEAEEFIHAVNKSAWAAGKQKDYTWMADFAYACFTNKALRWYEELDEDTQSDWKLLKRAILAKYTTPPQSPSIVPSGASASAR
;
A
#
# COMPACT_ATOMS: atom_id res chain seq x y z
N MET A 1 1.78 2.12 -38.87
CA MET A 1 0.79 1.34 -38.10
C MET A 1 1.51 0.06 -37.68
N SER A 2 2.08 -0.07 -36.49
CA SER A 2 1.44 0.13 -35.19
C SER A 2 2.40 0.77 -34.18
N SER A 3 2.01 1.94 -33.68
CA SER A 3 2.54 2.49 -32.44
C SER A 3 1.96 1.65 -31.29
N HIS A 4 2.57 0.51 -30.98
CA HIS A 4 2.47 -0.01 -29.62
C HIS A 4 3.44 0.81 -28.78
N ASN A 5 3.01 2.02 -28.42
CA ASN A 5 3.51 2.67 -27.21
C ASN A 5 2.97 1.81 -26.07
N GLU A 6 3.59 0.64 -25.87
CA GLU A 6 3.29 -0.23 -24.75
C GLU A 6 3.69 0.56 -23.52
N GLU A 7 2.66 1.00 -22.83
CA GLU A 7 2.69 1.87 -21.68
C GLU A 7 3.46 1.12 -20.58
N ASN A 8 4.79 1.23 -20.60
CA ASN A 8 5.59 1.12 -19.40
C ASN A 8 5.25 2.36 -18.56
N GLU A 9 4.01 2.38 -18.08
CA GLU A 9 3.55 3.31 -17.08
C GLU A 9 4.57 3.16 -15.96
N ASP A 10 5.38 4.19 -15.77
CA ASP A 10 6.29 4.32 -14.63
C ASP A 10 5.37 4.42 -13.41
N VAL A 11 4.90 3.26 -12.94
CA VAL A 11 4.00 3.16 -11.79
C VAL A 11 4.86 3.66 -10.64
N ARG A 12 4.60 4.89 -10.21
CA ARG A 12 5.38 5.54 -9.15
C ARG A 12 4.49 5.76 -7.95
N PHE A 13 4.98 5.35 -6.78
CA PHE A 13 4.31 5.59 -5.51
C PHE A 13 5.18 6.51 -4.66
N THR A 14 4.67 7.71 -4.37
CA THR A 14 5.26 8.71 -3.47
C THR A 14 4.68 8.60 -2.05
N GLY A 15 3.46 8.06 -1.92
CA GLY A 15 2.78 7.86 -0.64
C GLY A 15 2.17 9.16 -0.10
N GLU A 16 1.47 9.90 -0.95
CA GLU A 16 0.87 11.20 -0.60
C GLU A 16 -0.62 11.11 -0.29
N SER A 17 -1.33 10.10 -0.81
CA SER A 17 -2.78 9.99 -0.66
C SER A 17 -3.30 8.55 -0.63
N ALA A 18 -4.47 8.39 0.00
CA ALA A 18 -5.24 7.16 -0.04
C ALA A 18 -5.56 6.71 -1.47
N LYS A 19 -5.97 7.67 -2.32
CA LYS A 19 -6.32 7.40 -3.72
C LYS A 19 -5.12 6.85 -4.50
N GLU A 20 -3.96 7.46 -4.29
CA GLU A 20 -2.70 7.04 -4.92
C GLU A 20 -2.32 5.61 -4.49
N ALA A 21 -2.52 5.27 -3.21
CA ALA A 21 -2.26 3.92 -2.70
C ALA A 21 -3.17 2.86 -3.35
N GLU A 22 -4.45 3.17 -3.53
CA GLU A 22 -5.40 2.27 -4.20
C GLU A 22 -5.06 2.08 -5.69
N GLU A 23 -4.74 3.18 -6.39
CA GLU A 23 -4.32 3.17 -7.81
C GLU A 23 -3.03 2.38 -7.99
N PHE A 24 -2.05 2.57 -7.10
CA PHE A 24 -0.79 1.84 -7.09
C PHE A 24 -1.00 0.33 -6.94
N ILE A 25 -1.80 -0.09 -5.95
CA ILE A 25 -2.11 -1.51 -5.73
C ILE A 25 -2.80 -2.11 -6.95
N HIS A 26 -3.71 -1.38 -7.58
CA HIS A 26 -4.39 -1.82 -8.79
C HIS A 26 -3.39 -2.02 -9.94
N ALA A 27 -2.49 -1.06 -10.16
CA ALA A 27 -1.46 -1.12 -11.20
C ALA A 27 -0.52 -2.32 -11.02
N VAL A 28 0.01 -2.55 -9.81
CA VAL A 28 0.87 -3.72 -9.52
C VAL A 28 0.13 -5.04 -9.78
N ASN A 29 -1.14 -5.15 -9.36
CA ASN A 29 -1.93 -6.36 -9.62
C ASN A 29 -2.19 -6.58 -11.12
N LYS A 30 -2.42 -5.49 -11.89
CA LYS A 30 -2.61 -5.54 -13.34
C LYS A 30 -1.33 -6.00 -14.04
N SER A 31 -0.18 -5.45 -13.66
CA SER A 31 1.13 -5.85 -14.19
C SER A 31 1.45 -7.30 -13.88
N ALA A 32 1.18 -7.76 -12.65
CA ALA A 32 1.34 -9.15 -12.27
C ALA A 32 0.41 -10.09 -13.07
N TRP A 33 -0.82 -9.67 -13.34
CA TRP A 33 -1.73 -10.45 -14.18
C TRP A 33 -1.25 -10.54 -15.63
N ALA A 34 -0.79 -9.42 -16.21
CA ALA A 34 -0.22 -9.39 -17.56
C ALA A 34 1.04 -10.26 -17.69
N ALA A 35 1.86 -10.31 -16.63
CA ALA A 35 3.05 -11.15 -16.57
C ALA A 35 2.77 -12.63 -16.20
N GLY A 36 1.52 -12.99 -15.86
CA GLY A 36 1.17 -14.33 -15.36
C GLY A 36 1.73 -14.63 -13.96
N LYS A 37 2.10 -13.60 -13.21
CA LYS A 37 2.75 -13.62 -11.89
C LYS A 37 1.81 -13.25 -10.74
N GLN A 38 0.50 -13.31 -10.93
CA GLN A 38 -0.51 -12.91 -9.92
C GLN A 38 -0.47 -13.70 -8.59
N LYS A 39 0.26 -14.83 -8.52
CA LYS A 39 0.46 -15.63 -7.31
C LYS A 39 1.89 -15.55 -6.76
N ASP A 40 2.78 -14.85 -7.46
CA ASP A 40 4.19 -14.75 -7.16
C ASP A 40 4.41 -13.52 -6.28
N TYR A 41 4.09 -13.64 -4.99
CA TYR A 41 4.03 -12.49 -4.08
C TYR A 41 5.39 -11.82 -3.87
N THR A 42 6.48 -12.57 -3.98
CA THR A 42 7.84 -12.04 -3.94
C THR A 42 8.11 -11.21 -5.18
N TRP A 43 7.83 -11.73 -6.38
CA TRP A 43 7.97 -10.96 -7.62
C TRP A 43 7.14 -9.67 -7.62
N MET A 44 5.91 -9.73 -7.11
CA MET A 44 5.05 -8.56 -7.01
C MET A 44 5.59 -7.52 -6.02
N ALA A 45 6.23 -7.96 -4.94
CA ALA A 45 6.84 -7.08 -3.95
C ALA A 45 8.13 -6.44 -4.48
N ASP A 46 8.99 -7.20 -5.17
CA ASP A 46 10.16 -6.68 -5.90
C ASP A 46 9.76 -5.63 -6.95
N PHE A 47 8.69 -5.91 -7.70
CA PHE A 47 8.14 -4.96 -8.66
C PHE A 47 7.64 -3.69 -7.96
N ALA A 48 6.89 -3.83 -6.86
CA ALA A 48 6.41 -2.70 -6.09
C ALA A 48 7.56 -1.87 -5.46
N TYR A 49 8.65 -2.52 -5.04
CA TYR A 49 9.84 -1.86 -4.52
C TYR A 49 10.45 -0.90 -5.54
N ALA A 50 10.59 -1.34 -6.79
CA ALA A 50 11.12 -0.52 -7.87
C ALA A 50 10.28 0.75 -8.14
N CYS A 51 9.00 0.73 -7.75
CA CYS A 51 8.05 1.82 -7.90
C CYS A 51 8.07 2.81 -6.71
N PHE A 52 8.67 2.46 -5.57
CA PHE A 52 8.67 3.31 -4.38
C PHE A 52 9.64 4.47 -4.50
N THR A 53 9.14 5.66 -4.18
CA THR A 53 9.95 6.88 -4.18
C THR A 53 9.61 7.78 -3.00
N ASN A 54 10.50 8.72 -2.68
CA ASN A 54 10.27 9.74 -1.66
C ASN A 54 9.86 9.16 -0.29
N LYS A 55 8.66 9.52 0.20
CA LYS A 55 8.16 9.12 1.53
C LYS A 55 7.82 7.64 1.58
N ALA A 56 7.28 7.09 0.50
CA ALA A 56 6.99 5.67 0.40
C ALA A 56 8.25 4.81 0.50
N LEU A 57 9.34 5.21 -0.17
CA LEU A 57 10.61 4.47 -0.09
C LEU A 57 11.17 4.48 1.34
N ARG A 58 11.16 5.64 2.02
CA ARG A 58 11.61 5.72 3.42
C ARG A 58 10.79 4.83 4.34
N TRP A 59 9.47 4.82 4.16
CA TRP A 59 8.57 3.98 4.93
C TRP A 59 8.76 2.49 4.65
N TYR A 60 9.03 2.11 3.40
CA TYR A 60 9.29 0.73 3.02
C TYR A 60 10.50 0.15 3.76
N GLU A 61 11.59 0.92 3.85
CA GLU A 61 12.81 0.52 4.58
C GLU A 61 12.59 0.34 6.09
N GLU A 62 11.50 0.88 6.66
CA GLU A 62 11.13 0.69 8.07
C GLU A 62 10.36 -0.63 8.33
N LEU A 63 9.92 -1.32 7.28
CA LEU A 63 9.15 -2.56 7.39
C LEU A 63 10.05 -3.78 7.62
N ASP A 64 9.53 -4.80 8.29
CA ASP A 64 10.21 -6.08 8.45
C ASP A 64 10.42 -6.80 7.10
N GLU A 65 11.47 -7.62 7.00
CA GLU A 65 11.85 -8.36 5.78
C GLU A 65 10.70 -9.24 5.24
N ASP A 66 9.94 -9.87 6.14
CA ASP A 66 8.74 -10.65 5.79
C ASP A 66 7.70 -9.79 5.08
N THR A 67 7.52 -8.54 5.53
CA THR A 67 6.54 -7.61 4.94
C THR A 67 7.05 -7.07 3.61
N GLN A 68 8.35 -6.79 3.51
CA GLN A 68 9.01 -6.34 2.28
C GLN A 68 8.96 -7.40 1.19
N SER A 69 9.09 -8.69 1.54
CA SER A 69 9.18 -9.80 0.59
C SER A 69 7.83 -10.43 0.22
N ASP A 70 6.73 -10.07 0.91
CA ASP A 70 5.40 -10.61 0.68
C ASP A 70 4.40 -9.52 0.29
N TRP A 71 3.96 -9.54 -0.98
CA TRP A 71 3.00 -8.57 -1.49
C TRP A 71 1.65 -8.53 -0.75
N LYS A 72 1.20 -9.62 -0.11
CA LYS A 72 -0.04 -9.57 0.69
C LYS A 72 0.16 -8.75 1.96
N LEU A 73 1.29 -8.94 2.63
CA LEU A 73 1.65 -8.16 3.81
C LEU A 73 1.89 -6.70 3.43
N LEU A 74 2.65 -6.47 2.36
CA LEU A 74 2.94 -5.13 1.85
C LEU A 74 1.67 -4.36 1.48
N LYS A 75 0.73 -4.98 0.75
CA LYS A 75 -0.57 -4.36 0.43
C LYS A 75 -1.34 -3.91 1.66
N ARG A 76 -1.40 -4.77 2.70
CA ARG A 76 -2.09 -4.43 3.94
C ARG A 76 -1.40 -3.27 4.66
N ALA A 77 -0.07 -3.25 4.66
CA ALA A 77 0.72 -2.17 5.24
C ALA A 77 0.51 -0.84 4.50
N ILE A 78 0.48 -0.85 3.17
CA ILE A 78 0.20 0.34 2.33
C ILE A 78 -1.19 0.91 2.65
N LEU A 79 -2.22 0.06 2.66
CA LEU A 79 -3.59 0.49 2.99
C LEU A 79 -3.64 1.04 4.42
N ALA A 80 -3.08 0.32 5.38
CA ALA A 80 -3.07 0.76 6.78
C ALA A 80 -2.39 2.13 6.95
N LYS A 81 -1.30 2.39 6.23
CA LYS A 81 -0.52 3.63 6.35
C LYS A 81 -1.16 4.82 5.62
N TYR A 82 -1.70 4.61 4.43
CA TYR A 82 -2.08 5.71 3.52
C TYR A 82 -3.59 5.84 3.29
N THR A 83 -4.40 4.81 3.58
CA THR A 83 -5.86 4.88 3.43
C THR A 83 -6.61 4.95 4.75
N THR A 84 -6.00 4.56 5.87
CA THR A 84 -6.61 4.76 7.18
C THR A 84 -6.64 6.26 7.48
N PRO A 85 -7.82 6.89 7.60
CA PRO A 85 -7.87 8.25 8.11
C PRO A 85 -7.23 8.24 9.51
N PRO A 86 -6.52 9.30 9.93
CA PRO A 86 -6.05 9.38 11.31
C PRO A 86 -7.27 9.16 12.19
N GLN A 87 -7.34 8.01 12.87
CA GLN A 87 -8.41 7.71 13.79
C GLN A 87 -8.33 8.84 14.80
N SER A 88 -9.26 9.79 14.70
CA SER A 88 -9.48 10.75 15.77
C SER A 88 -9.58 9.89 17.03
N PRO A 89 -8.71 10.09 18.04
CA PRO A 89 -8.81 9.29 19.24
C PRO A 89 -10.23 9.53 19.75
N SER A 90 -11.08 8.53 19.61
CA SER A 90 -12.38 8.53 20.26
C SER A 90 -12.05 8.33 21.73
N ILE A 91 -11.62 9.44 22.34
CA ILE A 91 -11.75 9.71 23.76
C ILE A 91 -13.25 9.67 23.98
N VAL A 92 -13.77 8.47 24.16
CA VAL A 92 -14.90 8.28 25.05
C VAL A 92 -14.29 8.48 26.44
N PRO A 93 -14.56 9.59 27.13
CA PRO A 93 -14.15 9.70 28.51
C PRO A 93 -14.89 8.62 29.29
N SER A 94 -14.12 7.87 30.05
CA SER A 94 -14.59 7.06 31.16
C SER A 94 -15.49 7.91 32.06
N GLY A 95 -16.80 7.81 31.84
CA GLY A 95 -17.82 8.41 32.67
C GLY A 95 -18.26 7.43 33.75
N ALA A 96 -17.37 7.17 34.71
CA ALA A 96 -17.81 6.68 36.01
C ALA A 96 -18.57 7.81 36.72
N SER A 97 -19.86 7.64 37.03
CA SER A 97 -20.42 8.01 38.34
C SER A 97 -21.92 7.68 38.49
N ALA A 98 -22.20 6.95 39.58
CA ALA A 98 -23.37 7.06 40.46
C ALA A 98 -24.79 6.82 39.92
N SER A 99 -25.41 5.75 40.42
CA SER A 99 -26.76 5.86 40.98
C SER A 99 -26.82 5.09 42.29
N ALA A 100 -26.80 5.87 43.37
CA ALA A 100 -27.37 5.48 44.64
C ALA A 100 -28.89 5.32 44.46
N ARG A 101 -29.46 4.29 45.08
CA ARG A 101 -30.71 4.36 45.85
C ARG A 101 -30.90 3.08 46.66
#